data_AF-U6D215-F1
#
_entry.id   AF-U6D215-F1
#
_cell.length_a   1.000
_cell.length_b   1.000
_cell.length_c   1.000
_cell.angle_alpha   90.00
_cell.angle_beta   90.00
_cell.angle_gamma   90.00
#
_symmetry.space_group_name_H-M   'P 1'
#
loop_
_entity.id
_entity.type
_entity.pdbx_description
1 polymer ?
#
loop_
_entity_poly.entity_id
_entity_poly.type
_entity_poly.pdbx_seq_one_letter_code
_entity_poly.pdbx_strand_id
1 'polypeptide(L)'
;MVFFTCNACGESVKKVQVEKHVAICRNCECLSCIDCGKDFWGDDYKNHVKCISEEQKYGGKGYEGKTHKGDIKQQAWIQKINELIKRPNVSPKVRELLEQISGFDNVPRKKAKFQNWMKNSLKVHNESILEQVWNIFSEASSNEAVSKGQDRQPLTQAVSPPRAELSAKVPASGTSDSTEKQAEVKKNKRERKEE
;
A
#
# COMPACT_ATOMS: atom_id res chain seq x y z
N MET A 1 -10.32 -4.07 -13.25
CA MET A 1 -11.79 -4.26 -13.21
C MET A 1 -12.03 -5.75 -13.07
N VAL A 2 -12.82 -6.20 -12.10
CA VAL A 2 -12.97 -7.65 -11.79
C VAL A 2 -13.99 -8.30 -12.74
N PHE A 3 -13.69 -9.54 -13.13
CA PHE A 3 -14.56 -10.38 -13.94
C PHE A 3 -15.03 -11.61 -13.15
N PHE A 4 -16.26 -12.02 -13.42
CA PHE A 4 -16.91 -13.18 -12.83
C PHE A 4 -17.35 -14.14 -13.91
N THR A 5 -17.44 -15.42 -13.58
CA THR A 5 -18.04 -16.46 -14.41
C THR A 5 -19.35 -16.87 -13.77
N CYS A 6 -20.44 -16.87 -14.56
CA CYS A 6 -21.72 -17.37 -14.11
C CYS A 6 -21.71 -18.90 -14.10
N ASN A 7 -22.02 -19.51 -12.96
CA ASN A 7 -22.01 -20.99 -12.84
C ASN A 7 -23.20 -21.66 -13.55
N ALA A 8 -24.23 -20.90 -13.93
CA ALA A 8 -25.40 -21.44 -14.63
C ALA A 8 -25.21 -21.52 -16.15
N CYS A 9 -24.63 -20.48 -16.76
CA CYS A 9 -24.47 -20.40 -18.23
C CYS A 9 -23.01 -20.38 -18.71
N GLY A 10 -22.03 -20.28 -17.79
CA GLY A 10 -20.60 -20.21 -18.12
C GLY A 10 -20.14 -18.87 -18.71
N GLU A 11 -21.00 -17.86 -18.80
CA GLU A 11 -20.64 -16.56 -19.37
C GLU A 11 -19.68 -15.79 -18.44
N SER A 12 -18.68 -15.13 -19.03
CA SER A 12 -17.76 -14.23 -18.33
C SER A 12 -18.30 -12.81 -18.32
N VAL A 13 -18.63 -12.29 -17.13
CA VAL A 13 -19.35 -11.03 -16.91
C VAL A 13 -18.47 -10.06 -16.12
N LYS A 14 -18.34 -8.82 -16.59
CA LYS A 14 -17.67 -7.75 -15.83
C LYS A 14 -18.51 -7.37 -14.61
N LYS A 15 -17.89 -6.98 -13.47
CA LYS A 15 -18.62 -6.56 -12.26
C LYS A 15 -19.78 -5.59 -12.51
N VAL A 16 -19.58 -4.58 -13.36
CA VAL A 16 -20.60 -3.55 -13.68
C VAL A 16 -21.76 -4.13 -14.52
N GLN A 17 -21.55 -5.26 -15.19
CA GLN A 17 -22.55 -5.93 -16.02
C GLN A 17 -23.25 -7.09 -15.30
N VAL A 18 -22.82 -7.46 -14.08
CA VAL A 18 -23.43 -8.56 -13.32
C VAL A 18 -24.92 -8.34 -13.12
N GLU A 19 -25.35 -7.13 -12.76
CA GLU A 19 -26.77 -6.81 -12.56
C GLU A 19 -27.60 -7.01 -13.83
N LYS A 20 -27.03 -6.63 -14.99
CA LYS A 20 -27.66 -6.87 -16.29
C LYS A 20 -27.74 -8.36 -16.61
N HIS A 21 -26.68 -9.10 -16.29
CA HIS A 21 -26.64 -10.53 -16.53
C HIS A 21 -27.65 -11.29 -15.65
N VAL A 22 -27.74 -11.00 -14.36
CA VAL A 22 -28.71 -11.63 -13.44
C VAL A 22 -30.16 -11.39 -13.91
N ALA A 23 -30.45 -10.22 -14.49
CA ALA A 23 -31.77 -9.93 -15.06
C ALA A 23 -32.11 -10.81 -16.29
N ILE A 24 -31.11 -11.24 -17.06
CA ILE A 24 -31.27 -12.07 -18.26
C ILE A 24 -31.19 -13.56 -17.92
N CYS A 25 -30.19 -13.95 -17.13
CA CYS A 25 -29.91 -15.31 -16.70
C CYS A 25 -30.60 -15.58 -15.35
N ARG A 26 -31.84 -16.08 -15.41
CA ARG A 26 -32.67 -16.34 -14.21
C ARG A 26 -32.11 -17.40 -13.26
N ASN A 27 -31.20 -18.25 -13.72
CA ASN A 27 -30.58 -19.31 -12.93
C ASN A 27 -29.20 -18.90 -12.37
N CYS A 28 -28.80 -17.63 -12.48
CA CYS A 28 -27.54 -17.13 -11.95
C CYS A 28 -27.59 -16.98 -10.42
N GLU A 29 -27.41 -18.08 -9.69
CA GLU A 29 -27.36 -18.08 -8.21
C GLU A 29 -25.95 -17.84 -7.65
N CYS A 30 -24.93 -18.25 -8.42
CA CYS A 30 -23.54 -18.25 -8.00
C CYS A 30 -22.61 -17.73 -9.12
N LEU A 31 -21.72 -16.82 -8.74
CA LEU A 31 -20.72 -16.20 -9.60
C LEU A 31 -19.33 -16.47 -9.03
N SER A 32 -18.42 -16.99 -9.85
CA SER A 32 -17.04 -17.27 -9.45
C SER A 32 -16.12 -16.18 -10.00
N CYS A 33 -15.31 -15.54 -9.15
CA CYS A 33 -14.33 -14.57 -9.64
C CYS A 33 -13.19 -15.30 -10.35
N ILE A 34 -12.87 -14.89 -11.58
CA ILE A 34 -11.81 -15.52 -12.39
C ILE A 34 -10.42 -15.31 -11.77
N ASP A 35 -10.23 -14.14 -11.16
CA ASP A 35 -8.96 -13.73 -10.59
C ASP A 35 -8.66 -14.50 -9.30
N CYS A 36 -9.57 -14.51 -8.29
CA CYS A 36 -9.34 -15.21 -7.02
C CYS A 36 -9.90 -16.63 -6.93
N GLY A 37 -10.74 -17.07 -7.86
CA GLY A 37 -11.41 -18.37 -7.80
C GLY A 37 -12.43 -18.51 -6.66
N LYS A 38 -12.84 -17.39 -6.03
CA LYS A 38 -13.85 -17.41 -4.96
C LYS A 38 -15.25 -17.37 -5.56
N ASP A 39 -16.14 -18.17 -4.98
CA ASP A 39 -17.57 -18.19 -5.31
C ASP A 39 -18.33 -17.16 -4.49
N PHE A 40 -19.26 -16.47 -5.14
CA PHE A 40 -20.12 -15.43 -4.58
C PHE A 40 -21.58 -15.81 -4.84
N TRP A 41 -22.36 -15.90 -3.78
CA TRP A 41 -23.76 -16.27 -3.84
C TRP A 41 -24.64 -15.02 -3.75
N GLY A 42 -25.68 -14.95 -4.60
CA GLY A 42 -26.58 -13.81 -4.63
C GLY A 42 -25.85 -12.48 -4.84
N ASP A 43 -25.93 -11.58 -3.85
CA ASP A 43 -25.38 -10.22 -3.89
C ASP A 43 -23.95 -10.07 -3.34
N ASP A 44 -23.32 -11.15 -2.87
CA ASP A 44 -22.00 -11.09 -2.22
C ASP A 44 -20.89 -10.53 -3.14
N TYR A 45 -21.06 -10.65 -4.46
CA TYR A 45 -20.12 -10.11 -5.45
C TYR A 45 -19.97 -8.58 -5.34
N LYS A 46 -20.97 -7.87 -4.80
CA LYS A 46 -20.94 -6.41 -4.60
C LYS A 46 -19.80 -6.01 -3.66
N ASN A 47 -19.58 -6.81 -2.61
CA ASN A 47 -18.53 -6.62 -1.61
C ASN A 47 -17.13 -6.99 -2.12
N HIS A 48 -17.03 -7.66 -3.26
CA HIS A 48 -15.75 -7.97 -3.87
C HIS A 48 -15.17 -6.73 -4.59
N VAL A 49 -14.44 -5.89 -3.83
CA VAL A 49 -13.86 -4.63 -4.33
C VAL A 49 -12.35 -4.77 -4.62
N LYS A 50 -11.65 -5.66 -3.90
CA LYS A 50 -10.22 -5.94 -4.05
C LYS A 50 -10.01 -7.44 -4.23
N CYS A 51 -9.38 -7.83 -5.33
CA CYS A 51 -9.02 -9.22 -5.60
C CYS A 51 -7.63 -9.55 -5.06
N ILE A 52 -7.29 -10.85 -4.98
CA ILE A 52 -5.93 -11.29 -4.61
C ILE A 52 -4.94 -10.90 -5.72
N SER A 53 -3.68 -10.66 -5.37
CA SER A 53 -2.65 -10.44 -6.38
C SER A 53 -2.21 -11.76 -7.01
N GLU A 54 -1.60 -11.68 -8.20
CA GLU A 54 -1.05 -12.85 -8.88
C GLU A 54 -0.02 -13.58 -8.01
N GLU A 55 0.83 -12.83 -7.29
CA GLU A 55 1.80 -13.45 -6.37
C GLU A 55 1.13 -14.12 -5.18
N GLN A 56 -0.03 -13.66 -4.71
CA GLN A 56 -0.76 -14.36 -3.66
C GLN A 56 -1.43 -15.64 -4.17
N LYS A 57 -1.87 -15.67 -5.44
CA LYS A 57 -2.49 -16.86 -6.06
C LYS A 57 -1.46 -17.94 -6.37
N TYR A 58 -0.29 -17.55 -6.90
CA TYR A 58 0.72 -18.50 -7.39
C TYR A 58 2.00 -18.54 -6.55
N GLY A 59 2.13 -17.71 -5.51
CA GLY A 59 3.37 -17.57 -4.71
C GLY A 59 3.74 -18.74 -3.81
N GLY A 60 3.00 -19.85 -3.88
CA GLY A 60 3.31 -21.07 -3.13
C GLY A 60 3.19 -20.92 -1.61
N LYS A 61 3.57 -21.97 -0.88
CA LYS A 61 3.36 -22.10 0.57
C LYS A 61 4.22 -21.15 1.44
N GLY A 62 5.14 -20.40 0.82
CA GLY A 62 6.04 -19.45 1.48
C GLY A 62 5.77 -17.98 1.14
N TYR A 63 4.66 -17.65 0.48
CA TYR A 63 4.34 -16.28 0.15
C TYR A 63 3.96 -15.47 1.41
N GLU A 64 4.87 -14.62 1.85
CA GLU A 64 4.53 -13.53 2.75
C GLU A 64 3.95 -12.38 1.94
N GLY A 65 2.65 -12.13 2.13
CA GLY A 65 1.95 -11.00 1.51
C GLY A 65 2.67 -9.69 1.80
N LYS A 66 3.40 -9.17 0.82
CA LYS A 66 4.07 -7.88 0.94
C LYS A 66 3.01 -6.79 0.95
N THR A 67 2.66 -6.29 2.15
CA THR A 67 1.80 -5.11 2.25
C THR A 67 2.43 -3.98 1.45
N HIS A 68 1.67 -3.40 0.53
CA HIS A 68 2.20 -2.36 -0.35
C HIS A 68 2.69 -1.18 0.49
N LYS A 69 3.88 -0.65 0.19
CA LYS A 69 4.49 0.47 0.96
C LYS A 69 3.54 1.67 1.08
N GLY A 70 2.67 1.87 0.09
CA GLY A 70 1.63 2.90 0.11
C GLY A 70 0.52 2.65 1.14
N ASP A 71 0.09 1.39 1.29
CA ASP A 71 -0.95 0.96 2.22
C ASP A 71 -0.44 1.02 3.66
N ILE A 72 0.80 0.60 3.92
CA ILE A 72 1.44 0.73 5.24
C ILE A 72 1.50 2.20 5.67
N LYS A 73 1.92 3.09 4.77
CA LYS A 73 1.95 4.54 5.04
C LYS A 73 0.56 5.11 5.28
N GLN A 74 -0.46 4.59 4.60
CA GLN A 74 -1.84 5.01 4.80
C GLN A 74 -2.39 4.53 6.15
N GLN A 75 -2.16 3.28 6.51
CA GLN A 75 -2.56 2.74 7.81
C GLN A 75 -1.87 3.47 8.97
N ALA A 76 -0.56 3.71 8.87
CA ALA A 76 0.18 4.49 9.86
C ALA A 76 -0.38 5.93 9.98
N TRP A 77 -0.79 6.52 8.85
CA TRP A 77 -1.45 7.82 8.85
C TRP A 77 -2.79 7.79 9.60
N ILE A 78 -3.66 6.83 9.30
CA ILE A 78 -4.96 6.67 9.99
C ILE A 78 -4.79 6.34 11.48
N GLN A 79 -3.80 5.53 11.86
CA GLN A 79 -3.50 5.23 13.25
C GLN A 79 -3.13 6.50 14.05
N LYS A 80 -2.35 7.41 13.45
CA LYS A 80 -2.04 8.71 14.04
C LYS A 80 -3.30 9.57 14.26
N ILE A 81 -4.26 9.53 13.34
CA ILE A 81 -5.55 10.21 13.51
C ILE A 81 -6.27 9.66 14.74
N ASN A 82 -6.34 8.34 14.88
CA ASN A 82 -6.96 7.68 16.03
C ASN A 82 -6.25 7.99 17.36
N GLU A 83 -4.93 8.13 17.34
CA GLU A 83 -4.18 8.53 18.54
C GLU A 83 -4.49 9.99 18.94
N LEU A 84 -4.64 10.89 17.97
CA LEU A 84 -4.99 12.28 18.23
C LEU A 84 -6.38 12.44 18.86
N ILE A 85 -7.36 11.60 18.49
CA ILE A 85 -8.69 11.59 19.12
C ILE A 85 -8.60 11.29 20.62
N LYS A 86 -7.65 10.45 21.05
CA LYS A 86 -7.46 10.06 22.45
C LYS A 86 -6.82 11.18 23.29
N ARG A 87 -6.19 12.18 22.66
CA ARG A 87 -5.53 13.27 23.38
C ARG A 87 -6.58 14.30 23.84
N PRO A 88 -6.60 14.67 25.13
CA PRO A 88 -7.62 15.58 25.67
C PRO A 88 -7.41 17.07 25.30
N ASN A 89 -6.29 17.43 24.64
CA ASN A 89 -5.89 18.82 24.41
C ASN A 89 -6.37 19.40 23.05
N VAL A 90 -7.57 19.02 22.60
CA VAL A 90 -8.15 19.53 21.34
C VAL A 90 -9.50 20.17 21.59
N SER A 91 -9.82 21.22 20.84
CA SER A 91 -11.10 21.90 20.96
C SER A 91 -12.26 20.93 20.65
N PRO A 92 -13.45 21.09 21.27
CA PRO A 92 -14.57 20.18 21.07
C PRO A 92 -14.97 20.04 19.59
N LYS A 93 -14.89 21.14 18.83
CA LYS A 93 -15.22 21.15 17.41
C LYS A 93 -14.18 20.39 16.56
N VAL A 94 -12.90 20.49 16.91
CA VAL A 94 -11.84 19.74 16.24
C VAL A 94 -11.96 18.25 16.56
N ARG A 95 -12.30 17.89 17.80
CA ARG A 95 -12.51 16.49 18.17
C ARG A 95 -13.64 15.83 17.38
N GLU A 96 -14.78 16.51 17.24
CA GLU A 96 -15.90 16.05 16.41
C GLU A 96 -15.45 15.79 14.96
N LEU A 97 -14.65 16.69 14.39
CA LEU A 97 -14.10 16.50 13.04
C LEU A 97 -13.12 15.33 12.97
N LEU A 98 -12.26 15.14 13.98
CA LEU A 98 -11.33 14.01 14.02
C LEU A 98 -12.06 12.67 14.08
N GLU A 99 -13.15 12.58 14.85
CA GLU A 99 -14.04 11.41 14.90
C GLU A 99 -14.73 11.14 13.56
N GLN A 100 -15.12 12.19 12.84
CA GLN A 100 -15.64 12.02 11.47
C GLN A 100 -14.57 11.55 10.50
N ILE A 101 -13.34 12.05 10.62
CA ILE A 101 -12.22 11.66 9.76
C ILE A 101 -11.81 10.21 9.99
N SER A 102 -11.86 9.69 11.23
CA SER A 102 -11.48 8.31 11.54
C SER A 102 -12.40 7.26 10.91
N GLY A 103 -13.61 7.64 10.49
CA GLY A 103 -14.50 6.78 9.70
C GLY A 103 -14.04 6.50 8.27
N PHE A 104 -12.98 7.17 7.78
CA PHE A 104 -12.48 7.01 6.42
C PHE A 104 -11.10 6.34 6.39
N ASP A 105 -10.95 5.27 5.61
CA ASP A 105 -9.65 4.61 5.41
C ASP A 105 -8.71 5.36 4.44
N ASN A 106 -9.26 6.20 3.56
CA ASN A 106 -8.52 6.90 2.50
C ASN A 106 -8.50 8.42 2.68
N VAL A 107 -7.86 8.86 3.77
CA VAL A 107 -7.63 10.29 4.04
C VAL A 107 -6.40 10.81 3.29
N PRO A 108 -6.48 11.92 2.53
CA PRO A 108 -5.33 12.49 1.83
C PRO A 108 -4.22 12.98 2.75
N ARG A 109 -2.97 12.72 2.36
CA ARG A 109 -1.75 13.09 3.13
C ARG A 109 -1.09 14.41 2.70
N LYS A 110 -1.69 15.15 1.77
CA LYS A 110 -1.16 16.44 1.29
C LYS A 110 -2.14 17.54 1.64
N LYS A 111 -1.64 18.65 2.22
CA LYS A 111 -2.44 19.77 2.72
C LYS A 111 -3.57 20.20 1.78
N ALA A 112 -3.25 20.64 0.57
CA ALA A 112 -4.25 21.12 -0.39
C ALA A 112 -5.28 20.04 -0.77
N LYS A 113 -4.85 18.78 -0.89
CA LYS A 113 -5.76 17.66 -1.20
C LYS A 113 -6.64 17.32 0.00
N PHE A 114 -6.10 17.40 1.22
CA PHE A 114 -6.82 17.21 2.46
C PHE A 114 -7.88 18.30 2.64
N GLN A 115 -7.54 19.57 2.44
CA GLN A 115 -8.48 20.68 2.52
C GLN A 115 -9.63 20.53 1.52
N ASN A 116 -9.34 20.19 0.26
CA ASN A 116 -10.38 19.93 -0.73
C ASN A 116 -11.24 18.72 -0.37
N TRP A 117 -10.62 17.65 0.17
CA TRP A 117 -11.33 16.47 0.63
C TRP A 117 -12.24 16.76 1.83
N MET A 118 -11.81 17.60 2.78
CA MET A 118 -12.63 18.05 3.91
C MET A 118 -13.81 18.90 3.43
N LYS A 119 -13.58 19.81 2.46
CA LYS A 119 -14.63 20.63 1.84
C LYS A 119 -15.67 19.76 1.11
N ASN A 120 -15.24 18.72 0.40
CA ASN A 120 -16.14 17.85 -0.36
C ASN A 120 -16.82 16.76 0.48
N SER A 121 -16.05 16.03 1.30
CA SER A 121 -16.54 14.86 2.03
C SER A 121 -17.22 15.23 3.35
N LEU A 122 -16.67 16.19 4.09
CA LEU A 122 -17.20 16.62 5.39
C LEU A 122 -17.97 17.96 5.33
N LYS A 123 -18.02 18.61 4.15
CA LYS A 123 -18.68 19.92 3.95
C LYS A 123 -18.17 21.01 4.90
N VAL A 124 -16.92 20.90 5.35
CA VAL A 124 -16.27 21.89 6.23
C VAL A 124 -15.62 22.96 5.37
N HIS A 125 -16.16 24.18 5.41
CA HIS A 125 -15.69 25.29 4.58
C HIS A 125 -14.88 26.34 5.36
N ASN A 126 -14.87 26.27 6.70
CA ASN A 126 -14.13 27.22 7.53
C ASN A 126 -12.62 26.96 7.42
N GLU A 127 -11.90 27.86 6.75
CA GLU A 127 -10.48 27.70 6.46
C GLU A 127 -9.59 27.67 7.70
N SER A 128 -9.94 28.44 8.74
CA SER A 128 -9.21 28.43 10.01
C SER A 128 -9.30 27.07 10.70
N ILE A 129 -10.48 26.43 10.69
CA ILE A 129 -10.67 25.09 11.26
C ILE A 129 -9.91 24.05 10.42
N LEU A 130 -9.93 24.17 9.10
CA LEU A 130 -9.18 23.25 8.22
C LEU A 130 -7.67 23.33 8.45
N GLU A 131 -7.15 24.54 8.62
CA GLU A 131 -5.74 24.78 8.98
C GLU A 131 -5.41 24.23 10.36
N GLN A 132 -6.26 24.48 11.36
CA GLN A 132 -6.06 23.98 12.72
C GLN A 132 -6.01 22.44 12.76
N VAL A 133 -6.98 21.78 12.11
CA VAL A 133 -7.02 20.32 12.00
C VAL A 133 -5.76 19.79 11.27
N TRP A 134 -5.36 20.44 10.17
CA TRP A 134 -4.15 20.06 9.44
C TRP A 134 -2.86 20.24 10.26
N ASN A 135 -2.74 21.34 11.00
CA ASN A 135 -1.55 21.62 11.80
C ASN A 135 -1.38 20.56 12.88
N ILE A 136 -2.45 20.17 13.58
CA ILE A 136 -2.44 19.08 14.56
C ILE A 136 -1.93 17.77 13.93
N PHE A 137 -2.34 17.46 12.69
CA PHE A 137 -1.83 16.29 11.97
C PHE A 137 -0.35 16.39 11.61
N SER A 138 0.09 17.57 11.17
CA SER A 138 1.47 17.81 10.75
C SER A 138 2.44 17.81 11.93
N GLU A 139 2.05 18.41 13.06
CA GLU A 139 2.83 18.45 14.29
C GLU A 139 3.02 17.05 14.87
N ALA A 140 1.96 16.25 14.90
CA ALA A 140 2.06 14.85 15.31
C ALA A 140 3.01 14.07 14.37
N SER A 141 3.04 14.39 13.08
CA SER A 141 3.95 13.79 12.08
C SER A 141 5.40 14.18 12.26
N SER A 142 5.67 15.42 12.71
CA SER A 142 7.02 15.92 12.96
C SER A 142 7.58 15.47 14.32
N ASN A 143 6.75 15.36 15.37
CA ASN A 143 7.21 14.98 16.72
C ASN A 143 7.79 13.55 16.81
N GLU A 144 7.37 12.65 15.92
CA GLU A 144 7.90 11.28 15.83
C GLU A 144 9.31 11.22 15.21
N ALA A 145 9.72 12.24 14.44
CA ALA A 145 11.08 12.32 13.89
C ALA A 145 12.10 12.67 14.98
N VAL A 146 11.67 13.34 16.05
CA VAL A 146 12.54 13.79 17.16
C VAL A 146 12.66 12.70 18.23
N SER A 147 11.63 11.89 18.47
CA SER A 147 11.65 10.86 19.53
C SER A 147 12.39 9.56 19.16
N LYS A 148 12.73 9.33 17.88
CA LYS A 148 13.56 8.18 17.44
C LYS A 148 15.07 8.48 17.36
N GLY A 149 15.51 9.67 17.79
CA GLY A 149 16.88 10.16 17.62
C GLY A 149 17.77 10.18 18.87
N GLN A 150 17.29 9.77 20.04
CA GLN A 150 18.07 9.78 21.29
C GLN A 150 18.07 8.41 21.98
N ASP A 151 18.61 7.41 21.31
CA ASP A 151 19.47 6.42 22.00
C ASP A 151 20.51 5.91 21.00
N ARG A 152 21.68 6.54 21.05
CA ARG A 152 22.90 5.96 20.48
C ARG A 152 24.04 6.35 21.40
N GLN A 153 24.55 5.39 22.16
CA GLN A 153 25.95 5.41 22.51
C GLN A 153 26.72 4.30 21.78
N PRO A 154 27.76 4.66 21.01
CA PRO A 154 28.72 3.73 20.45
C PRO A 154 29.85 3.48 21.45
N LEU A 155 30.15 2.21 21.76
CA LEU A 155 31.42 1.84 22.37
C LEU A 155 32.34 1.26 21.28
N THR A 156 33.30 2.07 20.88
CA THR A 156 34.52 1.64 20.18
C THR A 156 35.41 0.88 21.15
N GLN A 157 35.91 -0.29 20.77
CA GLN A 157 37.29 -0.69 21.06
C GLN A 157 37.76 -1.75 20.07
N ALA A 158 38.96 -1.50 19.54
CA ALA A 158 39.61 -2.18 18.45
C ALA A 158 40.48 -3.34 18.94
N VAL A 159 40.53 -4.45 18.18
CA VAL A 159 41.73 -5.29 18.02
C VAL A 159 41.71 -5.96 16.64
N SER A 160 42.77 -5.76 15.86
CA SER A 160 43.20 -6.56 14.70
C SER A 160 44.70 -6.85 14.88
N PRO A 161 45.35 -7.72 14.09
CA PRO A 161 45.08 -9.11 13.67
C PRO A 161 46.26 -10.03 14.11
N PRO A 162 46.41 -11.27 13.60
CA PRO A 162 47.44 -11.45 12.56
C PRO A 162 47.12 -12.47 11.45
N ARG A 163 47.89 -12.28 10.37
CA ARG A 163 47.97 -12.98 9.08
C ARG A 163 48.96 -14.15 9.13
N ALA A 164 48.68 -15.24 8.41
CA ALA A 164 49.65 -16.15 7.74
C ALA A 164 48.85 -17.06 6.77
N GLU A 165 48.94 -16.98 5.43
CA GLU A 165 50.02 -17.45 4.51
C GLU A 165 50.23 -18.98 4.61
N LEU A 166 49.72 -19.81 3.69
CA LEU A 166 50.36 -20.42 2.48
C LEU A 166 49.66 -21.80 2.29
N SER A 167 49.62 -22.56 1.17
CA SER A 167 50.03 -22.47 -0.23
C SER A 167 49.61 -23.79 -0.92
N ALA A 168 49.29 -23.74 -2.23
CA ALA A 168 49.36 -24.81 -3.26
C ALA A 168 48.44 -26.07 -3.10
N LYS A 169 47.93 -26.74 -4.14
CA LYS A 169 48.30 -26.83 -5.57
C LYS A 169 47.13 -27.47 -6.37
N VAL A 170 46.87 -26.93 -7.56
CA VAL A 170 46.04 -27.46 -8.69
C VAL A 170 46.74 -28.68 -9.34
N PRO A 171 46.20 -29.45 -10.34
CA PRO A 171 45.55 -29.06 -11.61
C PRO A 171 44.29 -29.92 -11.94
N ALA A 172 43.62 -29.89 -13.09
CA ALA A 172 43.28 -28.93 -14.15
C ALA A 172 42.57 -29.78 -15.24
N SER A 173 41.59 -29.18 -15.93
CA SER A 173 41.26 -29.34 -17.36
C SER A 173 39.93 -28.60 -17.56
N GLY A 174 39.90 -27.38 -18.10
CA GLY A 174 40.10 -27.05 -19.52
C GLY A 174 38.71 -27.04 -20.16
N THR A 175 38.14 -25.95 -20.68
CA THR A 175 38.64 -24.92 -21.61
C THR A 175 37.64 -23.73 -21.59
N SER A 176 38.06 -22.49 -21.29
CA SER A 176 38.25 -21.34 -22.23
C SER A 176 37.11 -21.15 -23.24
N ASP A 177 36.35 -20.06 -23.25
CA ASP A 177 36.76 -18.71 -23.72
C ASP A 177 35.76 -17.66 -23.14
N SER A 178 36.12 -16.70 -22.27
CA SER A 178 36.67 -15.35 -22.55
C SER A 178 35.87 -14.59 -23.63
N THR A 179 35.36 -13.37 -23.48
CA THR A 179 36.02 -12.15 -22.99
C THR A 179 34.96 -11.03 -22.87
N GLU A 180 34.86 -10.41 -21.68
CA GLU A 180 34.79 -8.94 -21.39
C GLU A 180 33.68 -8.05 -22.04
N LYS A 181 33.21 -6.93 -21.47
CA LYS A 181 33.46 -6.15 -20.24
C LYS A 181 32.33 -5.11 -20.12
N GLN A 182 31.94 -4.88 -18.87
CA GLN A 182 31.70 -3.57 -18.21
C GLN A 182 30.53 -2.62 -18.57
N ALA A 183 29.99 -2.13 -17.46
CA ALA A 183 29.71 -0.74 -17.10
C ALA A 183 28.25 -0.23 -17.17
N GLU A 184 27.75 0.03 -15.96
CA GLU A 184 26.75 1.01 -15.56
C GLU A 184 26.61 2.23 -16.49
N VAL A 185 25.37 2.66 -16.78
CA VAL A 185 24.94 4.07 -16.63
C VAL A 185 23.43 4.13 -16.39
N LYS A 186 23.05 4.71 -15.24
CA LYS A 186 21.72 5.27 -14.96
C LYS A 186 21.41 6.39 -15.96
N LYS A 187 20.23 6.39 -16.59
CA LYS A 187 19.57 7.64 -17.00
C LYS A 187 18.05 7.52 -16.99
N ASN A 188 17.45 8.47 -16.27
CA ASN A 188 16.02 8.76 -16.17
C ASN A 188 15.36 8.90 -17.55
N LYS A 189 14.19 8.30 -17.75
CA LYS A 189 13.27 8.61 -18.86
C LYS A 189 11.98 9.21 -18.32
N ARG A 190 12.10 10.48 -17.90
CA ARG A 190 11.04 11.48 -18.08
C ARG A 190 11.07 11.81 -19.58
N GLU A 191 9.92 12.14 -20.16
CA GLU A 191 9.72 12.54 -21.57
C GLU A 191 9.47 11.39 -22.57
N ARG A 192 8.18 11.04 -22.70
CA ARG A 192 7.56 10.73 -24.00
C ARG A 192 6.09 11.14 -23.92
N LYS A 193 5.86 12.44 -24.08
CA LYS A 193 4.56 13.05 -24.39
C LYS A 193 4.79 13.76 -25.73
N GLU A 194 3.83 13.61 -26.63
CA GLU A 194 3.81 14.10 -28.03
C GLU A 194 4.43 13.15 -29.05
N GLU A 195 3.63 12.18 -29.48
CA GLU A 195 3.11 12.10 -30.86
C GLU A 195 1.77 11.33 -30.84
#